data_AF-A0A946P647-F1
#
_entry.id   AF-A0A946P647-F1
#
_cell.length_a   1.000
_cell.length_b   1.000
_cell.length_c   1.000
_cell.angle_alpha   90.00
_cell.angle_beta   90.00
_cell.angle_gamma   90.00
#
_symmetry.space_group_name_H-M   'P 1'
#
loop_
_entity.id
_entity.type
_entity.pdbx_description
1 polymer ?
#
loop_
_entity_poly.entity_id
_entity_poly.type
_entity_poly.pdbx_seq_one_letter_code
_entity_poly.pdbx_strand_id
1 'polypeptide(L)'
;MKKVYSAVLIANLLIESAGAFALFAAPEFLVDAGNASAVLWSWNYGFVALAVGSAVFWTWPHRDSFTAAGAVLGILFSFHLAIAVALAIADELFVDVILHGTFAVLCLYLFVYRLRWCPDPAI
;
A
#
# COMPACT_ATOMS: atom_id res chain seq x y z
N MET A 1 -13.87 4.67 13.67
CA MET A 1 -12.82 4.56 12.63
C MET A 1 -11.97 3.30 12.72
N LYS A 2 -11.92 2.58 13.85
CA LYS A 2 -11.18 1.30 13.95
C LYS A 2 -11.57 0.25 12.90
N LYS A 3 -12.87 0.09 12.60
CA LYS A 3 -13.35 -0.78 11.51
C LYS A 3 -12.82 -0.35 10.13
N VAL A 4 -12.72 0.96 9.90
CA VAL A 4 -12.18 1.53 8.65
C VAL A 4 -10.69 1.23 8.55
N TYR A 5 -9.93 1.39 9.63
CA TYR A 5 -8.52 1.00 9.68
C TYR A 5 -8.32 -0.48 9.34
N SER A 6 -9.08 -1.39 9.97
CA SER A 6 -9.01 -2.82 9.65
C SER A 6 -9.40 -3.11 8.20
N ALA A 7 -10.40 -2.41 7.66
CA ALA A 7 -10.79 -2.55 6.25
C ALA A 7 -9.67 -2.08 5.30
N VAL A 8 -9.01 -0.95 5.59
CA VAL A 8 -7.87 -0.45 4.80
C VAL A 8 -6.71 -1.44 4.81
N LEU A 9 -6.39 -2.02 5.97
CA LEU A 9 -5.37 -3.06 6.06
C LEU A 9 -5.72 -4.27 5.18
N ILE A 10 -6.94 -4.82 5.34
CA ILE A 10 -7.38 -5.97 4.54
C ILE A 10 -7.37 -5.63 3.04
N ALA A 11 -7.85 -4.46 2.66
CA ALA A 11 -7.87 -4.03 1.26
C ALA A 11 -6.45 -3.88 0.70
N ASN A 12 -5.51 -3.31 1.48
CA ASN A 12 -4.09 -3.26 1.13
C ASN A 12 -3.53 -4.66 0.88
N LEU A 13 -3.78 -5.61 1.78
CA LEU A 13 -3.32 -7.00 1.58
C LEU A 13 -3.86 -7.58 0.27
N LEU A 14 -5.16 -7.45 0.01
CA LEU A 14 -5.80 -8.04 -1.17
C LEU A 14 -5.30 -7.40 -2.47
N ILE A 15 -5.27 -6.07 -2.53
CA ILE A 15 -4.88 -5.31 -3.72
C ILE A 15 -3.41 -5.50 -4.02
N GLU A 16 -2.54 -5.31 -3.03
CA GLU A 16 -1.09 -5.39 -3.25
C GLU A 16 -0.63 -6.82 -3.53
N SER A 17 -1.28 -7.84 -2.93
CA SER A 17 -1.00 -9.23 -3.29
C SER A 17 -1.46 -9.54 -4.71
N ALA A 18 -2.66 -9.09 -5.11
CA ALA A 18 -3.14 -9.28 -6.48
C ALA A 18 -2.25 -8.56 -7.51
N GLY A 19 -1.85 -7.33 -7.22
CA GLY A 19 -0.90 -6.56 -8.02
C GLY A 19 0.45 -7.27 -8.12
N ALA A 20 1.00 -7.75 -7.00
CA ALA A 20 2.23 -8.55 -7.01
C ALA A 20 2.12 -9.78 -7.91
N PHE A 21 1.03 -10.55 -7.79
CA PHE A 21 0.82 -11.72 -8.65
C PHE A 21 0.71 -11.33 -10.13
N ALA A 22 0.02 -10.24 -10.47
CA ALA A 22 -0.04 -9.75 -11.84
C ALA A 22 1.35 -9.37 -12.38
N LEU A 23 2.14 -8.64 -11.59
CA LEU A 23 3.50 -8.22 -11.93
C LEU A 23 4.48 -9.40 -12.11
N PHE A 24 4.27 -10.50 -11.40
CA PHE A 24 5.08 -11.72 -11.54
C PHE A 24 4.63 -12.60 -12.70
N ALA A 25 3.33 -12.89 -12.77
CA ALA A 25 2.79 -13.93 -13.62
C ALA A 25 2.45 -13.45 -15.03
N ALA A 26 2.15 -12.16 -15.18
CA ALA A 26 1.73 -11.59 -16.45
C ALA A 26 2.22 -10.13 -16.62
N PRO A 27 3.54 -9.87 -16.52
CA PRO A 27 4.11 -8.52 -16.63
C PRO A 27 3.82 -7.87 -17.98
N GLU A 28 3.59 -8.64 -19.05
CA GLU A 28 3.30 -8.14 -20.41
C GLU A 28 2.05 -7.27 -20.53
N PHE A 29 1.14 -7.33 -19.55
CA PHE A 29 -0.04 -6.45 -19.51
C PHE A 29 0.22 -5.13 -18.79
N LEU A 30 1.37 -4.98 -18.12
CA LEU A 30 1.70 -3.85 -17.25
C LEU A 30 2.97 -3.11 -17.70
N VAL A 31 3.89 -3.81 -18.36
CA VAL A 31 5.17 -3.27 -18.84
C VAL A 31 5.52 -3.84 -20.21
N ASP A 32 6.44 -3.17 -20.91
CA ASP A 32 7.04 -3.71 -22.14
C ASP A 32 7.87 -4.98 -21.84
N ALA A 33 7.27 -6.15 -22.06
CA ALA A 33 7.91 -7.43 -21.83
C ALA A 33 9.10 -7.71 -22.78
N GLY A 34 9.24 -6.95 -23.87
CA GLY A 34 10.43 -6.99 -24.74
C GLY A 34 11.65 -6.30 -24.10
N ASN A 35 11.44 -5.50 -23.05
CA ASN A 35 12.49 -4.77 -22.35
C ASN A 35 12.83 -5.47 -21.01
N ALA A 36 14.00 -6.08 -20.94
CA ALA A 36 14.47 -6.79 -19.74
C ALA A 36 14.51 -5.91 -18.48
N SER A 37 14.79 -4.61 -18.61
CA SER A 37 14.80 -3.69 -17.47
C SER A 37 13.39 -3.40 -16.95
N ALA A 38 12.39 -3.35 -17.84
CA ALA A 38 11.00 -3.17 -17.47
C ALA A 38 10.43 -4.43 -16.78
N VAL A 39 10.78 -5.62 -17.27
CA VAL A 39 10.42 -6.90 -16.61
C VAL A 39 11.06 -7.01 -15.23
N LEU A 40 12.34 -6.67 -15.09
CA LEU A 40 13.02 -6.66 -13.79
C LEU A 40 12.38 -5.64 -12.83
N TRP A 41 12.00 -4.46 -13.33
CA TRP A 41 11.24 -3.48 -12.55
C TRP A 41 9.90 -4.07 -12.08
N SER A 42 9.14 -4.73 -12.97
CA SER A 42 7.87 -5.38 -12.64
C SER A 42 8.04 -6.38 -11.50
N TRP A 43 9.02 -7.28 -11.58
CA TRP A 43 9.26 -8.26 -10.52
C TRP A 43 9.72 -7.63 -9.20
N ASN A 44 10.63 -6.64 -9.24
CA ASN A 44 11.05 -5.94 -8.03
C ASN A 44 9.88 -5.21 -7.38
N TYR A 45 9.04 -4.55 -8.18
CA TYR A 45 7.85 -3.87 -7.67
C TYR A 45 6.84 -4.88 -7.12
N GLY A 46 6.63 -6.03 -7.78
CA GLY A 46 5.79 -7.11 -7.28
C GLY A 46 6.26 -7.65 -5.93
N PHE A 47 7.57 -7.78 -5.71
CA PHE A 47 8.12 -8.14 -4.40
C PHE A 47 7.79 -7.08 -3.34
N VAL A 48 7.95 -5.79 -3.67
CA VAL A 48 7.63 -4.69 -2.75
C VAL A 48 6.14 -4.68 -2.42
N ALA A 49 5.27 -4.79 -3.43
CA ALA A 49 3.82 -4.86 -3.25
C ALA A 49 3.44 -6.04 -2.33
N LEU A 50 4.00 -7.23 -2.55
CA LEU A 50 3.73 -8.38 -1.67
C LEU A 50 4.22 -8.14 -0.24
N ALA A 51 5.40 -7.55 -0.06
CA ALA A 51 5.94 -7.22 1.26
C ALA A 51 5.05 -6.21 2.00
N VAL A 52 4.61 -5.15 1.32
CA VAL A 52 3.70 -4.13 1.86
C VAL A 52 2.31 -4.71 2.13
N GLY A 53 1.78 -5.52 1.23
CA GLY A 53 0.54 -6.28 1.42
C GLY A 53 0.60 -7.15 2.68
N SER A 54 1.73 -7.83 2.89
CA SER A 54 1.94 -8.71 4.05
C SER A 54 2.06 -7.98 5.38
N ALA A 55 2.24 -6.64 5.39
CA ALA A 55 2.34 -5.83 6.61
C ALA A 55 1.15 -6.04 7.55
N VAL A 56 -0.02 -6.40 7.01
CA VAL A 56 -1.22 -6.76 7.77
C VAL A 56 -0.94 -7.88 8.76
N PHE A 57 -0.28 -8.96 8.35
CA PHE A 57 -0.06 -10.11 9.23
C PHE A 57 0.80 -9.77 10.45
N TRP A 58 1.79 -8.90 10.25
CA TRP A 58 2.69 -8.44 11.31
C TRP A 58 2.04 -7.43 12.24
N THR A 59 1.15 -6.60 11.70
CA THR A 59 0.51 -5.51 12.46
C THR A 59 -0.79 -5.94 13.10
N TRP A 60 -1.46 -6.98 12.59
CA TRP A 60 -2.77 -7.42 13.08
C TRP A 60 -2.81 -7.76 14.57
N PRO A 61 -1.83 -8.49 15.15
CA PRO A 61 -1.80 -8.76 16.59
C PRO A 61 -1.65 -7.48 17.43
N HIS A 62 -1.06 -6.44 16.86
CA HIS A 62 -0.76 -5.16 17.50
C HIS A 62 -1.64 -4.02 16.98
N ARG A 63 -2.74 -4.32 16.28
CA ARG A 63 -3.57 -3.32 15.58
C ARG A 63 -4.25 -2.30 16.50
N ASP A 64 -4.22 -2.57 17.80
CA ASP A 64 -4.78 -1.71 18.86
C ASP A 64 -3.71 -0.86 19.54
N SER A 65 -2.43 -1.08 19.23
CA SER A 65 -1.32 -0.27 19.72
C SER A 65 -1.24 1.02 18.91
N PHE A 66 -1.28 2.16 19.61
CA PHE A 66 -1.14 3.49 19.01
C PHE A 66 0.13 3.62 18.16
N THR A 67 1.25 3.16 18.71
CA THR A 67 2.56 3.20 18.04
C THR A 67 2.59 2.30 16.81
N ALA A 68 2.10 1.05 16.94
CA ALA A 68 2.11 0.11 15.82
C ALA A 68 1.18 0.56 14.68
N ALA A 69 -0.02 1.02 15.02
CA ALA A 69 -0.98 1.56 14.06
C ALA A 69 -0.45 2.83 13.37
N GLY A 70 0.20 3.72 14.13
CA GLY A 70 0.85 4.91 13.57
C GLY A 70 1.98 4.57 12.60
N ALA A 71 2.85 3.63 12.99
CA ALA A 71 3.97 3.20 12.16
C ALA A 71 3.52 2.59 10.83
N VAL A 72 2.58 1.63 10.87
CA VAL A 72 2.09 0.98 9.64
C VAL A 72 1.38 1.98 8.73
N LEU A 73 0.54 2.88 9.27
CA LEU A 73 -0.15 3.88 8.45
C LEU A 73 0.82 4.86 7.79
N GLY A 74 1.91 5.23 8.47
CA GLY A 74 2.97 6.07 7.89
C GLY A 74 3.72 5.37 6.76
N ILE A 75 4.03 4.09 6.91
CA ILE A 75 4.68 3.27 5.88
C ILE A 75 3.76 3.14 4.66
N LEU A 76 2.50 2.74 4.87
CA LEU A 76 1.52 2.57 3.79
C LEU A 76 1.25 3.89 3.06
N PHE A 77 1.10 4.99 3.79
CA PHE A 77 0.96 6.32 3.19
C PHE A 77 2.13 6.64 2.27
N SER A 78 3.36 6.45 2.75
CA SER A 78 4.57 6.78 1.99
C SER A 78 4.71 5.91 0.74
N PHE A 79 4.44 4.61 0.87
CA PHE A 79 4.45 3.67 -0.25
C PHE A 79 3.44 4.06 -1.33
N HIS A 80 2.16 4.20 -0.97
CA HIS A 80 1.12 4.50 -1.93
C HIS A 80 1.26 5.89 -2.56
N LEU A 81 1.71 6.88 -1.79
CA LEU A 81 1.98 8.21 -2.33
C LEU A 81 3.14 8.18 -3.33
N ALA A 82 4.24 7.52 -2.99
CA ALA A 82 5.42 7.46 -3.85
C ALA A 82 5.11 6.78 -5.18
N ILE A 83 4.39 5.66 -5.16
CA ILE A 83 4.03 4.98 -6.42
C ILE A 83 2.99 5.78 -7.22
N ALA A 84 1.99 6.39 -6.58
CA ALA A 84 1.02 7.24 -7.29
C ALA A 84 1.71 8.39 -8.02
N VAL A 85 2.70 9.03 -7.37
CA VAL A 85 3.52 10.08 -7.98
C VAL A 85 4.38 9.53 -9.12
N ALA A 86 5.03 8.38 -8.92
CA ALA A 86 5.88 7.78 -9.95
C ALA A 86 5.08 7.43 -11.23
N LEU A 87 3.90 6.82 -11.06
CA LEU A 87 3.00 6.49 -12.17
C LEU A 87 2.44 7.74 -12.85
N ALA A 88 2.07 8.77 -12.08
CA ALA A 88 1.59 10.03 -12.64
C ALA A 88 2.67 10.76 -13.45
N ILE A 89 3.94 10.70 -13.03
CA ILE A 89 5.06 11.26 -13.78
C ILE A 89 5.32 10.47 -15.06
N ALA A 90 5.16 9.15 -15.01
CA ALA A 90 5.30 8.29 -16.18
C ALA A 90 4.17 8.48 -17.21
N ASP A 91 3.07 9.12 -16.83
CA ASP A 91 1.82 9.26 -17.63
C ASP A 91 1.23 7.90 -18.04
N GLU A 92 1.38 6.92 -17.15
CA GLU A 92 0.97 5.53 -17.36
C GLU A 92 -0.04 5.10 -16.28
N LEU A 93 -0.84 4.08 -16.59
CA LEU A 93 -1.69 3.37 -15.61
C LEU A 93 -2.53 4.31 -14.73
N PHE A 94 -3.31 5.19 -15.35
CA PHE A 94 -4.11 6.22 -14.65
C PHE A 94 -5.02 5.65 -13.55
N VAL A 95 -5.57 4.45 -13.74
CA VAL A 95 -6.41 3.78 -12.74
C VAL A 95 -5.60 3.48 -11.47
N ASP A 96 -4.38 2.99 -11.61
CA ASP A 96 -3.46 2.68 -10.53
C ASP A 96 -3.01 3.95 -9.79
N VAL A 97 -2.82 5.07 -10.50
CA VAL A 97 -2.58 6.40 -9.90
C VAL A 97 -3.72 6.77 -8.96
N ILE A 98 -4.98 6.66 -9.40
CA ILE A 98 -6.15 6.96 -8.57
C ILE A 98 -6.22 6.00 -7.38
N LEU A 99 -6.00 4.71 -7.61
CA LEU A 99 -6.08 3.68 -6.58
C LEU A 99 -5.08 3.95 -5.45
N HIS A 100 -3.80 4.09 -5.80
CA HIS A 100 -2.75 4.36 -4.82
C HIS A 100 -2.92 5.75 -4.18
N GLY A 101 -3.29 6.78 -4.95
CA GLY A 101 -3.59 8.11 -4.40
C GLY A 101 -4.72 8.06 -3.34
N THR A 102 -5.77 7.29 -3.60
CA THR A 102 -6.87 7.09 -2.65
C THR A 102 -6.39 6.40 -1.38
N PHE A 103 -5.59 5.34 -1.50
CA PHE A 103 -5.01 4.65 -0.36
C PHE A 103 -4.10 5.55 0.48
N ALA A 104 -3.27 6.39 -0.16
CA ALA A 104 -2.43 7.36 0.51
C ALA A 104 -3.28 8.34 1.34
N VAL A 105 -4.33 8.91 0.74
CA VAL A 105 -5.24 9.83 1.45
C VAL A 105 -5.94 9.14 2.63
N LEU A 106 -6.41 7.91 2.45
CA LEU A 106 -7.05 7.14 3.53
C LEU A 106 -6.07 6.84 4.68
N CYS A 107 -4.83 6.45 4.37
CA CYS A 107 -3.79 6.19 5.37
C CYS A 107 -3.44 7.47 6.14
N LEU A 108 -3.26 8.60 5.43
CA LEU A 108 -3.00 9.90 6.05
C LEU A 108 -4.17 10.33 6.94
N TYR A 109 -5.41 10.20 6.46
CA TYR A 109 -6.60 10.53 7.24
C TYR A 109 -6.66 9.71 8.53
N LEU A 110 -6.51 8.38 8.44
CA LEU A 110 -6.51 7.51 9.61
C LEU A 110 -5.38 7.86 10.58
N PHE A 111 -4.20 8.17 10.06
CA PHE A 111 -3.03 8.56 10.85
C PHE A 111 -3.26 9.87 11.62
N VAL A 112 -3.75 10.91 10.94
CA VAL A 112 -4.00 12.24 11.54
C VAL A 112 -5.07 12.15 12.64
N TYR A 113 -6.12 11.36 12.40
CA TYR A 113 -7.23 11.21 13.34
C TYR A 113 -7.09 10.02 14.31
N ARG A 114 -5.89 9.41 14.42
CA ARG A 114 -5.69 8.16 15.16
C ARG A 114 -6.06 8.21 16.64
N LEU A 115 -5.83 9.33 17.32
CA LEU A 115 -6.23 9.54 18.72
C LEU A 115 -7.73 9.34 18.97
N ARG A 116 -8.58 9.51 17.94
CA ARG A 116 -10.03 9.33 18.06
C ARG A 116 -10.48 7.87 18.01
N TRP A 117 -9.59 6.93 17.65
CA TRP A 117 -9.98 5.53 17.42
C TRP A 117 -8.97 4.48 17.88
N CYS A 118 -7.75 4.91 18.18
CA CYS A 118 -6.70 4.16 18.85
C CYS A 118 -6.12 5.11 19.89
N PRO A 119 -6.58 5.05 21.16
CA PRO A 119 -6.08 5.92 22.21
C PRO A 119 -4.59 5.65 22.48
N ASP A 120 -3.83 6.71 22.77
CA ASP A 120 -2.45 6.59 23.22
C ASP A 120 -2.46 6.22 24.72
N PRO A 121 -1.84 5.11 25.15
CA PRO A 121 -1.77 4.76 26.57
C PRO A 121 -0.98 5.76 27.41
N ALA A 122 -0.21 6.67 26.80
CA ALA A 122 0.56 7.71 27.50
C ALA A 122 -0.21 9.01 27.76
N ILE A 123 -1.45 9.14 27.28
CA ILE A 123 -2.31 10.34 27.40
C ILE A 123 -3.63 9.95 28.09
#